data_AF-A0AA43M7R0-F1
#
_entry.id   AF-A0AA43M7R0-F1
#
_cell.length_a   1.000
_cell.length_b   1.000
_cell.length_c   1.000
_cell.angle_alpha   90.00
_cell.angle_beta   90.00
_cell.angle_gamma   90.00
#
_symmetry.space_group_name_H-M   'P 1'
#
loop_
_entity.id
_entity.type
_entity.pdbx_description
1 polymer ?
#
loop_
_entity_poly.entity_id
_entity_poly.type
_entity_poly.pdbx_seq_one_letter_code
_entity_poly.pdbx_strand_id
1 'polypeptide(L)'
;MNKNDEVEYCNLELRFDRQDIQNLIKDLIKEGYSLYWSENETVFLISVRTGRKLVKLRFQQIKDGYKLVGDYMIRDARLSEWMEKLIGDMRGHAVVKRFRDRQIIIENIMFGEVIRLVEISGYQQRVLYQKGPLLTDQELTKLFYSVEGEERIRQRRVEVDEELDRLNEALQSGDTALMEACRVKLAGLSRELNRLEW
;
A
#
# COMPACT_ATOMS: atom_id res chain seq x y z
N MET A 1 -5.29 33.14 11.07
CA MET A 1 -5.21 32.97 9.61
C MET A 1 -6.41 32.10 9.22
N ASN A 2 -7.55 32.72 8.96
CA ASN A 2 -8.83 32.03 8.71
C ASN A 2 -9.15 32.09 7.22
N LYS A 3 -8.98 30.96 6.52
CA LYS A 3 -9.67 30.72 5.26
C LYS A 3 -10.47 29.44 5.45
N ASN A 4 -11.76 29.49 5.12
CA ASN A 4 -12.62 28.33 5.04
C ASN A 4 -12.15 27.50 3.84
N ASP A 5 -11.06 26.76 4.01
CA ASP A 5 -10.61 25.78 3.03
C ASP A 5 -11.60 24.61 3.12
N GLU A 6 -12.59 24.60 2.23
CA GLU A 6 -13.47 23.46 2.02
C GLU A 6 -12.65 22.39 1.28
N VAL A 7 -12.64 21.18 1.85
CA VAL A 7 -11.91 20.04 1.30
C VAL A 7 -12.91 18.95 0.94
N GLU A 8 -12.86 18.54 -0.32
CA GLU A 8 -13.63 17.41 -0.84
C GLU A 8 -12.69 16.23 -1.04
N TYR A 9 -13.01 15.11 -0.40
CA TYR A 9 -12.37 13.83 -0.59
C TYR A 9 -13.25 13.02 -1.53
N CYS A 10 -12.79 12.76 -2.75
CA CYS A 10 -13.48 11.91 -3.71
C CYS A 10 -12.85 10.53 -3.79
N ASN A 11 -13.66 9.50 -4.06
CA ASN A 11 -13.20 8.12 -4.18
C ASN A 11 -12.30 7.70 -3.00
N LEU A 12 -12.64 8.17 -1.79
CA LEU A 12 -11.89 7.80 -0.59
C LEU A 12 -12.01 6.28 -0.41
N GLU A 13 -10.89 5.61 -0.23
CA GLU A 13 -10.83 4.19 0.11
C GLU A 13 -9.81 4.00 1.24
N LEU A 14 -10.32 3.63 2.41
CA LEU A 14 -9.54 3.27 3.58
C LEU A 14 -10.02 1.93 4.13
N ARG A 15 -9.09 1.10 4.59
CA ARG A 15 -9.37 -0.20 5.21
C ARG A 15 -8.98 -0.14 6.68
N PHE A 16 -9.82 -0.72 7.52
CA PHE A 16 -9.69 -0.69 8.97
C PHE A 16 -9.91 -2.10 9.51
N ASP A 17 -9.16 -2.48 10.53
CA ASP A 17 -9.59 -3.53 11.44
C ASP A 17 -10.53 -2.97 12.52
N ARG A 18 -10.96 -3.82 13.46
CA ARG A 18 -11.85 -3.41 14.56
C ARG A 18 -11.13 -2.47 15.54
N GLN A 19 -9.84 -2.68 15.77
CA GLN A 19 -9.03 -1.88 16.69
C GLN A 19 -8.83 -0.47 16.13
N ASP A 20 -8.64 -0.34 14.82
CA ASP A 20 -8.51 0.92 14.12
C ASP A 20 -9.76 1.78 14.29
N ILE A 21 -10.97 1.21 14.14
CA ILE A 21 -12.22 1.95 14.38
C ILE A 21 -12.30 2.44 15.84
N GLN A 22 -11.91 1.62 16.81
CA GLN A 22 -11.91 2.03 18.20
C GLN A 22 -10.91 3.17 18.46
N ASN A 23 -9.73 3.08 17.87
CA ASN A 23 -8.70 4.12 17.96
C ASN A 23 -9.19 5.41 17.28
N LEU A 24 -9.83 5.30 16.12
CA LEU A 24 -10.47 6.39 15.40
C LEU A 24 -11.45 7.18 16.28
N ILE A 25 -12.34 6.47 16.98
CA ILE A 25 -13.32 7.08 17.88
C ILE A 25 -12.62 7.78 19.05
N LYS A 26 -11.60 7.12 19.65
CA LYS A 26 -10.82 7.72 20.75
C LYS A 26 -10.11 8.99 20.32
N ASP A 27 -9.47 8.98 19.15
CA ASP A 27 -8.73 10.12 18.61
C ASP A 27 -9.67 11.29 18.32
N LEU A 28 -10.82 11.02 17.69
CA LEU A 28 -11.83 12.05 17.45
C LEU A 28 -12.39 12.66 18.76
N ILE A 29 -12.61 11.85 19.81
CA ILE A 29 -13.02 12.36 21.13
C ILE A 29 -11.90 13.20 21.75
N LYS A 30 -10.65 12.75 21.65
CA LYS A 30 -9.47 13.45 22.20
C LYS A 30 -9.26 14.81 21.54
N GLU A 31 -9.54 14.92 20.24
CA GLU A 31 -9.55 16.18 19.48
C GLU A 31 -10.74 17.10 19.83
N GLY A 32 -11.67 16.62 20.68
CA GLY A 32 -12.78 17.40 21.23
C GLY A 32 -14.09 17.29 20.43
N TYR A 33 -14.20 16.34 19.50
CA TYR A 33 -15.45 16.15 18.75
C TYR A 33 -16.52 15.44 19.58
N SER A 34 -17.76 15.90 19.41
CA SER A 34 -18.94 15.16 19.83
C SER A 34 -19.33 14.16 18.75
N LEU A 35 -19.43 12.89 19.14
CA LEU A 35 -19.66 11.78 18.22
C LEU A 35 -20.93 11.00 18.61
N TYR A 36 -21.58 10.43 17.61
CA TYR A 36 -22.55 9.37 17.77
C TYR A 36 -22.19 8.25 16.80
N TRP A 37 -22.22 6.99 17.25
CA TRP A 37 -22.00 5.86 16.35
C TRP A 37 -23.05 4.77 16.55
N SER A 38 -23.31 4.03 15.47
CA SER A 38 -24.24 2.91 15.44
C SER A 38 -23.68 1.83 14.54
N GLU A 39 -23.90 0.57 14.90
CA GLU A 39 -23.44 -0.59 14.14
C GLU A 39 -24.63 -1.49 13.82
N ASN A 40 -24.74 -1.89 12.55
CA ASN A 40 -25.69 -2.86 12.04
C ASN A 40 -24.91 -4.01 11.38
N GLU A 41 -25.60 -5.04 10.87
CA GLU A 41 -24.96 -6.25 10.29
C GLU A 41 -24.03 -5.99 9.09
N THR A 42 -24.16 -4.85 8.40
CA THR A 42 -23.37 -4.57 7.18
C THR A 42 -22.60 -3.26 7.24
N VAL A 43 -22.92 -2.39 8.22
CA VAL A 43 -22.43 -1.01 8.24
C VAL A 43 -22.17 -0.57 9.67
N PHE A 44 -21.01 0.06 9.86
CA PHE A 44 -20.69 0.85 11.04
C PHE A 44 -20.74 2.33 10.65
N LEU A 45 -21.50 3.14 11.38
CA LEU A 45 -21.71 4.56 11.08
C LEU A 45 -21.14 5.41 12.21
N ILE A 46 -20.28 6.37 11.89
CA ILE A 46 -19.80 7.40 12.83
C ILE A 46 -20.29 8.76 12.35
N SER A 47 -21.03 9.45 13.20
CA SER A 47 -21.52 10.79 12.98
C SER A 47 -20.70 11.77 13.82
N VAL A 48 -19.87 12.57 13.17
CA VAL A 48 -18.98 13.58 13.76
C VAL A 48 -19.65 14.95 13.68
N ARG A 49 -19.86 15.62 14.82
CA ARG A 49 -20.42 16.97 14.84
C ARG A 49 -19.31 18.00 14.64
N THR A 50 -19.34 18.70 13.52
CA THR A 50 -18.41 19.78 13.17
C THR A 50 -19.16 21.11 13.15
N GLY A 51 -19.17 21.83 14.27
CA GLY A 51 -19.92 23.07 14.44
C GLY A 51 -21.42 22.89 14.16
N ARG A 52 -21.91 23.42 13.03
CA ARG A 52 -23.33 23.35 12.60
C ARG A 52 -23.67 22.16 11.70
N LYS A 53 -22.69 21.40 11.21
CA LYS A 53 -22.91 20.25 10.31
C LYS A 53 -22.55 18.95 11.02
N LEU A 54 -23.09 17.85 10.49
CA LEU A 54 -22.80 16.49 10.90
C LEU A 54 -22.15 15.76 9.73
N VAL A 55 -20.90 15.32 9.89
CA VAL A 55 -20.19 14.50 8.91
C VAL A 55 -20.45 13.03 9.27
N LYS A 56 -21.01 12.27 8.33
CA LYS A 56 -21.37 10.86 8.55
C LYS A 56 -20.38 9.95 7.82
N LEU A 57 -19.42 9.40 8.54
CA LEU A 57 -18.45 8.41 8.04
C LEU A 57 -19.12 7.03 8.02
N ARG A 58 -19.26 6.43 6.84
CA ARG A 58 -19.94 5.15 6.64
C ARG A 58 -18.94 4.05 6.31
N PHE A 59 -18.74 3.16 7.24
CA PHE A 59 -17.85 2.02 7.09
C PHE A 59 -18.66 0.79 6.69
N GLN A 60 -18.33 0.17 5.57
CA GLN A 60 -18.92 -1.09 5.13
C GLN A 60 -18.14 -2.24 5.75
N GLN A 61 -18.84 -3.22 6.31
CA GLN A 61 -18.20 -4.43 6.84
C GLN A 61 -17.72 -5.31 5.68
N ILE A 62 -16.49 -5.81 5.80
CA ILE A 62 -15.87 -6.78 4.89
C ILE A 62 -15.45 -8.02 5.70
N LYS A 63 -15.05 -9.11 5.03
CA LYS A 63 -14.72 -10.40 5.70
C LYS A 63 -13.77 -10.23 6.89
N ASP A 64 -12.74 -9.39 6.74
CA ASP A 64 -11.68 -9.21 7.74
C ASP A 64 -11.58 -7.75 8.22
N GLY A 65 -12.72 -7.06 8.41
CA GLY A 65 -12.74 -5.72 9.00
C GLY A 65 -13.76 -4.79 8.37
N TYR A 66 -13.35 -3.54 8.12
CA TYR A 66 -14.21 -2.48 7.64
C TYR A 66 -13.55 -1.65 6.54
N LYS A 67 -14.36 -1.06 5.68
CA LYS A 67 -13.91 -0.20 4.59
C LYS A 67 -14.69 1.12 4.61
N LEU A 68 -13.99 2.25 4.68
CA LEU A 68 -14.58 3.57 4.45
C LEU A 68 -14.49 3.86 2.96
N VAL A 69 -15.65 3.98 2.30
CA VAL A 69 -15.72 4.32 0.88
C VAL A 69 -16.69 5.46 0.65
N GLY A 70 -16.31 6.39 -0.22
CA GLY A 70 -17.22 7.38 -0.80
C GLY A 70 -16.62 8.77 -0.87
N ASP A 71 -17.52 9.74 -1.08
CA ASP A 71 -17.16 11.14 -1.20
C ASP A 71 -17.55 11.91 0.07
N TYR A 72 -16.62 12.71 0.58
CA TYR A 72 -16.78 13.44 1.83
C TYR A 72 -16.40 14.90 1.64
N MET A 73 -17.29 15.80 2.06
CA MET A 73 -17.03 17.24 2.06
C MET A 73 -16.85 17.73 3.49
N ILE A 74 -15.65 18.16 3.82
CA ILE A 74 -15.24 18.56 5.17
C ILE A 74 -14.82 20.04 5.13
N ARG A 75 -15.46 20.84 5.99
CA ARG A 75 -15.15 22.27 6.16
C ARG A 75 -14.37 22.56 7.44
N ASP A 76 -14.32 21.59 8.34
CA ASP A 76 -13.57 21.71 9.57
C ASP A 76 -12.10 21.39 9.28
N ALA A 77 -11.24 22.39 9.47
CA ALA A 77 -9.82 22.27 9.13
C ALA A 77 -9.11 21.18 9.92
N ARG A 78 -9.46 21.00 11.21
CA ARG A 78 -8.84 19.97 12.04
C ARG A 78 -9.27 18.58 11.60
N LEU A 79 -10.56 18.41 11.28
CA LEU A 79 -11.07 17.13 10.78
C LEU A 79 -10.48 16.79 9.40
N SER A 80 -10.27 17.80 8.55
CA SER A 80 -9.63 17.66 7.25
C SER A 80 -8.18 17.19 7.39
N GLU A 81 -7.38 17.87 8.22
CA GLU A 81 -5.99 17.50 8.50
C GLU A 81 -5.90 16.09 9.09
N TRP A 82 -6.80 15.75 10.01
CA TRP A 82 -6.88 14.41 10.59
C TRP A 82 -7.23 13.34 9.53
N MET A 83 -8.16 13.62 8.61
CA MET A 83 -8.52 12.69 7.54
C MET A 83 -7.33 12.42 6.60
N GLU A 84 -6.52 13.45 6.32
CA GLU A 84 -5.33 13.30 5.48
C GLU A 84 -4.25 12.47 6.17
N LYS A 85 -4.03 12.71 7.47
CA LYS A 85 -3.14 11.87 8.26
C LYS A 85 -3.60 10.41 8.23
N LEU A 86 -4.91 10.18 8.37
CA LEU A 86 -5.49 8.84 8.30
C LEU A 86 -5.27 8.18 6.93
N ILE A 87 -5.41 8.93 5.83
CA ILE A 87 -5.11 8.44 4.48
C ILE A 87 -3.64 8.03 4.38
N GLY A 88 -2.71 8.82 4.93
CA GLY A 88 -1.29 8.49 4.98
C GLY A 88 -1.00 7.24 5.79
N ASP A 89 -1.43 7.21 7.05
CA ASP A 89 -1.15 6.14 8.01
C ASP A 89 -1.71 4.78 7.55
N MET A 90 -2.92 4.79 6.97
CA MET A 90 -3.61 3.58 6.50
C MET A 90 -3.25 3.19 5.06
N ARG A 91 -2.29 3.88 4.44
CA ARG A 91 -1.92 3.72 3.02
C ARG A 91 -3.14 3.74 2.09
N GLY A 92 -4.02 4.71 2.32
CA GLY A 92 -5.27 4.89 1.62
C GLY A 92 -5.15 5.40 0.20
N HIS A 93 -6.30 5.45 -0.47
CA HIS A 93 -6.47 6.09 -1.78
C HIS A 93 -7.53 7.18 -1.69
N ALA A 94 -7.27 8.33 -2.32
CA ALA A 94 -8.25 9.41 -2.40
C ALA A 94 -7.86 10.40 -3.50
N VAL A 95 -8.85 11.13 -3.99
CA VAL A 95 -8.64 12.39 -4.72
C VAL A 95 -9.08 13.52 -3.81
N VAL A 96 -8.13 14.33 -3.33
CA VAL A 96 -8.38 15.44 -2.41
C VAL A 96 -8.46 16.73 -3.21
N LYS A 97 -9.60 17.42 -3.18
CA LYS A 97 -9.78 18.74 -3.80
C LYS A 97 -9.88 19.80 -2.72
N ARG A 98 -9.03 20.81 -2.80
CA ARG A 98 -9.06 21.98 -1.92
C ARG A 98 -9.53 23.17 -2.72
N PHE A 99 -10.60 23.79 -2.23
CA PHE A 99 -11.17 24.98 -2.85
C PHE A 99 -10.61 26.22 -2.16
N ARG A 100 -9.92 27.07 -2.90
CA ARG A 100 -9.37 28.34 -2.43
C ARG A 100 -9.76 29.47 -3.37
N ASP A 101 -10.72 30.28 -2.96
CA ASP A 101 -11.22 31.44 -3.73
C ASP A 101 -11.52 31.12 -5.20
N ARG A 102 -10.55 31.33 -6.11
CA ARG A 102 -10.65 31.09 -7.57
C ARG A 102 -9.77 29.95 -8.08
N GLN A 103 -9.17 29.20 -7.18
CA GLN A 103 -8.22 28.12 -7.46
C GLN A 103 -8.70 26.82 -6.82
N ILE A 104 -8.49 25.72 -7.51
CA ILE A 104 -8.71 24.37 -6.99
C ILE A 104 -7.40 23.62 -7.07
N ILE A 105 -6.95 23.10 -5.93
CA ILE A 105 -5.81 22.19 -5.88
C ILE A 105 -6.35 20.78 -5.76
N ILE A 106 -5.92 19.89 -6.65
CA ILE A 106 -6.33 18.49 -6.69
C ILE A 106 -5.10 17.62 -6.45
N GLU A 107 -5.16 16.81 -5.39
CA GLU A 107 -4.12 15.86 -4.98
C GLU A 107 -4.65 14.44 -5.22
N ASN A 108 -4.02 13.68 -6.10
CA ASN A 108 -4.30 12.25 -6.23
C ASN A 108 -3.37 11.50 -5.30
N ILE A 109 -3.94 10.79 -4.35
CA ILE A 109 -3.22 10.00 -3.34
C ILE A 109 -3.44 8.52 -3.64
N MET A 110 -2.34 7.76 -3.72
CA MET A 110 -2.38 6.31 -3.77
C MET A 110 -1.40 5.72 -2.77
N PHE A 111 -1.84 4.67 -2.05
CA PHE A 111 -1.04 4.01 -1.01
C PHE A 111 -0.52 4.98 0.06
N GLY A 112 -1.30 6.01 0.39
CA GLY A 112 -0.93 7.05 1.35
C GLY A 112 0.04 8.11 0.82
N GLU A 113 0.43 8.04 -0.45
CA GLU A 113 1.38 8.98 -1.06
C GLU A 113 0.72 9.81 -2.17
N VAL A 114 1.04 11.11 -2.23
CA VAL A 114 0.62 11.98 -3.32
C VAL A 114 1.36 11.55 -4.59
N ILE A 115 0.61 11.07 -5.59
CA ILE A 115 1.16 10.65 -6.89
C ILE A 115 1.00 11.73 -7.97
N ARG A 116 0.07 12.69 -7.77
CA ARG A 116 -0.17 13.77 -8.73
C ARG A 116 -0.77 14.97 -8.02
N LEU A 117 -0.30 16.17 -8.39
CA LEU A 117 -0.81 17.44 -7.93
C LEU A 117 -1.18 18.30 -9.14
N VAL A 118 -2.41 18.79 -9.18
CA VAL A 118 -2.93 19.62 -10.26
C VAL A 118 -3.55 20.88 -9.68
N GLU A 119 -3.19 22.03 -10.24
CA GLU A 119 -3.82 23.31 -9.95
C GLU A 119 -4.75 23.68 -11.10
N ILE A 120 -5.99 24.04 -10.77
CA ILE A 120 -6.98 24.58 -11.69
C ILE A 120 -7.25 26.03 -11.29
N SER A 121 -7.03 26.96 -12.21
CA SER A 121 -7.32 28.38 -12.03
C SER A 121 -8.15 28.89 -13.22
N GLY A 122 -9.44 29.14 -13.00
CA GLY A 122 -10.37 29.47 -14.09
C GLY A 122 -10.44 28.34 -15.14
N TYR A 123 -10.05 28.63 -16.38
CA TYR A 123 -10.01 27.65 -17.48
C TYR A 123 -8.65 26.96 -17.65
N GLN A 124 -7.64 27.37 -16.87
CA GLN A 124 -6.30 26.81 -16.97
C GLN A 124 -6.12 25.65 -15.99
N GLN A 125 -5.53 24.57 -16.49
CA GLN A 125 -5.10 23.43 -15.69
C GLN A 125 -3.59 23.28 -15.80
N ARG A 126 -2.91 23.23 -14.65
CA ARG A 126 -1.45 23.06 -14.57
C ARG A 126 -1.13 21.86 -13.68
N VAL A 127 -0.40 20.88 -14.22
CA VAL A 127 0.16 19.79 -13.41
C VAL A 127 1.38 20.35 -12.68
N LEU A 128 1.30 20.40 -11.34
CA LEU A 128 2.37 20.88 -10.49
C LEU A 128 3.37 19.77 -10.14
N TYR A 129 2.85 18.55 -9.98
CA TYR A 129 3.66 17.38 -9.65
C TYR A 129 3.02 16.13 -10.24
N GLN A 130 3.87 15.21 -10.69
CA GLN A 130 3.48 13.86 -11.06
C GLN A 130 4.62 12.93 -10.70
N LYS A 131 4.34 11.95 -9.84
CA LYS A 131 5.30 10.90 -9.50
C LYS A 131 5.55 10.09 -10.78
N GLY A 132 6.80 10.03 -11.20
CA GLY A 132 7.23 9.23 -12.35
C GLY A 132 7.01 7.73 -12.10
N PRO A 133 7.06 6.90 -13.15
CA PRO A 133 7.08 5.46 -12.97
C PRO A 133 8.27 5.04 -12.11
N LEU A 134 8.10 3.99 -11.29
CA LEU A 134 9.15 3.46 -10.41
C LEU A 134 10.37 2.94 -11.19
N LEU A 135 10.14 2.53 -12.43
CA LEU A 135 11.15 2.06 -13.37
C LEU A 135 11.03 2.88 -14.65
N THR A 136 12.16 3.27 -15.20
CA THR A 136 12.20 3.81 -16.56
C THR A 136 11.86 2.71 -17.57
N ASP A 137 11.35 3.10 -18.75
CA ASP A 137 11.10 2.15 -19.84
C ASP A 137 12.37 1.36 -20.20
N GLN A 138 13.56 1.96 -20.06
CA GLN A 138 14.84 1.30 -20.28
C GLN A 138 15.12 0.21 -19.25
N GLU A 139 14.83 0.45 -17.97
CA GLU A 139 15.01 -0.55 -16.90
C GLU A 139 13.99 -1.68 -17.02
N LEU A 140 12.74 -1.37 -17.37
CA LEU A 140 11.71 -2.36 -17.69
C LEU A 140 12.14 -3.23 -18.88
N THR A 141 12.64 -2.61 -19.94
CA THR A 141 13.16 -3.31 -21.13
C THR A 141 14.35 -4.21 -20.76
N LYS A 142 15.29 -3.70 -19.95
CA LYS A 142 16.44 -4.47 -19.48
C LYS A 142 16.02 -5.69 -18.65
N LEU A 143 15.05 -5.53 -17.75
CA LEU A 143 14.52 -6.64 -16.96
C LEU A 143 13.78 -7.66 -17.84
N PHE A 144 13.00 -7.18 -18.82
CA PHE A 144 12.25 -8.04 -19.73
C PHE A 144 13.15 -8.92 -20.60
N TYR A 145 14.29 -8.39 -21.06
CA TYR A 145 15.27 -9.13 -21.86
C TYR A 145 16.40 -9.77 -21.03
N SER A 146 16.33 -9.70 -19.70
CA SER A 146 17.36 -10.28 -18.85
C SER A 146 17.29 -11.80 -18.88
N VAL A 147 18.41 -12.44 -19.23
CA VAL A 147 18.60 -13.90 -19.17
C VAL A 147 19.36 -14.35 -17.92
N GLU A 148 19.63 -13.43 -16.99
CA GLU A 148 20.45 -13.71 -15.80
C GLU A 148 19.85 -14.80 -14.91
N GLY A 149 18.52 -14.86 -14.81
CA GLY A 149 17.82 -15.91 -14.05
C GLY A 149 18.02 -17.29 -14.67
N GLU A 150 17.86 -17.39 -15.99
CA GLU A 150 18.04 -18.65 -16.73
C GLU A 150 19.49 -19.12 -16.70
N GLU A 151 20.44 -18.20 -16.80
CA GLU A 151 21.88 -18.51 -16.70
C GLU A 151 22.25 -18.99 -15.29
N ARG A 152 21.67 -18.38 -14.26
CA ARG A 152 21.87 -18.81 -12.87
C ARG A 152 21.28 -20.19 -12.61
N ILE A 153 20.10 -20.50 -13.16
CA ILE A 153 19.52 -21.86 -13.10
C ILE A 153 20.45 -22.86 -13.80
N ARG A 154 20.96 -22.53 -14.99
CA ARG A 154 21.90 -23.38 -15.74
C ARG A 154 23.15 -23.68 -14.92
N GLN A 155 23.77 -22.66 -14.31
CA GLN A 155 24.95 -22.84 -13.46
C GLN A 155 24.66 -23.74 -12.26
N ARG A 156 23.53 -23.52 -11.56
CA ARG A 156 23.15 -24.37 -10.42
C ARG A 156 22.87 -25.82 -10.81
N ARG A 157 22.36 -26.07 -12.02
CA ARG A 157 22.19 -27.44 -12.54
C ARG A 157 23.54 -28.13 -12.77
N VAL A 158 24.51 -27.42 -13.35
CA VAL A 158 25.89 -27.94 -13.50
C VAL A 158 26.50 -28.27 -12.14
N GLU A 159 26.35 -27.40 -11.15
CA GLU A 159 26.85 -27.67 -9.78
C GLU A 159 26.17 -28.89 -9.12
N VAL A 160 24.88 -29.13 -9.42
CA VAL A 160 24.18 -30.33 -8.96
C VAL A 160 24.77 -31.59 -9.61
N ASP A 161 24.99 -31.56 -10.93
CA ASP A 161 25.57 -32.70 -11.65
C ASP A 161 26.96 -33.03 -11.12
N GLU A 162 27.83 -32.02 -10.94
CA GLU A 162 29.17 -32.20 -10.36
C GLU A 162 29.14 -32.78 -8.94
N GLU A 163 28.16 -32.38 -8.12
CA GLU A 163 28.07 -32.87 -6.74
C GLU A 163 27.45 -34.28 -6.68
N LEU A 164 26.59 -34.65 -7.63
CA LEU A 164 26.10 -36.01 -7.81
C LEU A 164 27.21 -36.96 -8.24
N ASP A 165 28.11 -36.53 -9.13
CA ASP A 165 29.28 -37.31 -9.53
C ASP A 165 30.19 -37.59 -8.33
N ARG A 166 30.50 -36.57 -7.51
CA ARG A 166 31.27 -36.74 -6.27
C ARG A 166 30.60 -37.69 -5.28
N LEU A 167 29.27 -37.60 -5.15
CA LEU A 167 28.52 -38.51 -4.29
C LEU A 167 28.62 -39.96 -4.78
N ASN A 168 28.58 -40.18 -6.09
CA ASN A 168 28.74 -41.51 -6.68
C ASN A 168 30.14 -42.09 -6.42
N GLU A 169 31.19 -41.28 -6.54
CA GLU A 169 32.57 -41.69 -6.19
C GLU A 169 32.71 -42.02 -4.69
N ALA A 170 32.06 -41.23 -3.82
CA ALA A 170 32.02 -41.49 -2.38
C ALA A 170 31.32 -42.82 -2.05
N LEU A 171 30.20 -43.10 -2.73
CA LEU A 171 29.45 -44.34 -2.59
C LEU A 171 30.27 -45.56 -3.00
N GLN A 172 31.07 -45.43 -4.06
CA GLN A 172 31.95 -46.51 -4.54
C GLN A 172 33.15 -46.74 -3.62
N SER A 173 33.71 -45.68 -3.04
CA SER A 173 34.86 -45.75 -2.12
C SER A 173 34.48 -46.05 -0.67
N GLY A 174 33.18 -45.97 -0.32
CA GLY A 174 32.69 -46.19 1.05
C GLY A 174 33.02 -45.05 2.02
N ASP A 175 33.39 -43.87 1.52
CA ASP A 175 33.72 -42.71 2.34
C ASP A 175 32.46 -42.04 2.88
N THR A 176 32.08 -42.43 4.11
CA THR A 176 30.88 -41.94 4.79
C THR A 176 30.94 -40.44 5.10
N ALA A 177 32.12 -39.86 5.27
CA ALA A 177 32.27 -38.43 5.53
C ALA A 177 32.02 -37.61 4.26
N LEU A 178 32.57 -38.06 3.13
CA LEU A 178 32.34 -37.41 1.83
C LEU A 178 30.87 -37.52 1.41
N MET A 179 30.23 -38.68 1.63
CA MET A 179 28.82 -38.91 1.34
C MET A 179 27.89 -37.91 2.04
N GLU A 180 28.07 -37.68 3.34
CA GLU A 180 27.24 -36.73 4.08
C GLU A 180 27.51 -35.28 3.68
N ALA A 181 28.77 -34.92 3.40
CA ALA A 181 29.09 -33.58 2.89
C ALA A 181 28.37 -33.29 1.55
N CYS A 182 28.39 -34.24 0.61
CA CYS A 182 27.71 -34.09 -0.68
C CYS A 182 26.19 -33.98 -0.52
N ARG A 183 25.58 -34.77 0.38
CA ARG A 183 24.14 -34.70 0.66
C ARG A 183 23.70 -33.35 1.21
N VAL A 184 24.46 -32.77 2.14
CA VAL A 184 24.17 -31.43 2.69
C VAL A 184 24.24 -30.38 1.59
N LYS A 185 25.24 -30.45 0.71
CA LYS A 185 25.42 -29.51 -0.38
C LYS A 185 24.32 -29.63 -1.44
N LEU A 186 23.94 -30.84 -1.83
CA LEU A 186 22.81 -31.10 -2.74
C LEU A 186 21.48 -30.57 -2.17
N ALA A 187 21.23 -30.72 -0.87
CA ALA A 187 20.04 -30.16 -0.22
C ALA A 187 20.03 -28.62 -0.21
N GLY A 188 21.21 -27.99 -0.22
CA GLY A 188 21.35 -26.54 -0.41
C GLY A 188 21.01 -26.12 -1.84
N LEU A 189 21.65 -26.77 -2.82
CA LEU A 189 21.45 -26.51 -4.25
C LEU A 189 19.99 -26.72 -4.68
N SER A 190 19.34 -27.79 -4.22
CA SER A 190 17.94 -28.08 -4.51
C SER A 190 16.99 -27.00 -3.98
N ARG A 191 17.25 -26.45 -2.78
CA ARG A 191 16.48 -25.33 -2.24
C ARG A 191 16.67 -24.04 -3.03
N GLU A 192 17.88 -23.79 -3.53
CA GLU A 192 18.16 -22.62 -4.34
C GLU A 192 17.51 -22.72 -5.72
N LEU A 193 17.59 -23.87 -6.38
CA LEU A 193 16.90 -24.14 -7.65
C LEU A 193 15.38 -23.95 -7.52
N ASN A 194 14.76 -24.50 -6.47
CA ASN A 194 13.33 -24.31 -6.21
C ASN A 194 12.94 -22.85 -5.99
N ARG A 195 13.87 -21.98 -5.55
CA ARG A 195 13.60 -20.53 -5.42
C ARG A 195 13.77 -19.78 -6.72
N LEU A 196 14.62 -20.28 -7.62
CA LEU A 196 14.89 -19.65 -8.92
C LEU A 196 13.83 -20.02 -9.96
N GLU A 197 13.21 -21.19 -9.83
CA GLU A 197 12.16 -21.68 -10.74
C GLU A 197 10.73 -21.19 -10.38
N TRP A 198 10.54 -20.54 -9.22
CA TRP A 198 9.23 -20.10 -8.69
C TRP A 198 9.20 -18.61 -8.31
#